data_AF-A0A6J2Q4B4-F1
#
_entry.id   AF-A0A6J2Q4B4-F1
#
_cell.length_a   1.000
_cell.length_b   1.000
_cell.length_c   1.000
_cell.angle_alpha   90.00
_cell.angle_beta   90.00
_cell.angle_gamma   90.00
#
_symmetry.space_group_name_H-M   'P 1'
#
loop_
_entity.id
_entity.type
_entity.pdbx_description
1 polymer ?
#
loop_
_entity_poly.entity_id
_entity_poly.type
_entity_poly.pdbx_seq_one_letter_code
_entity_poly.pdbx_strand_id
1 'polypeptide(L)'
;MELLTSLMSTLRTVDPGTLDQEYNVVRSQTLLLKRDPSFTTENGALKENIKKNRYKDILPYDQSRVVLSLLTSDLDSDYINASFIKGVASDSKYIACQAPLSSSVTDFWRMIWQHDIKVIVMACREIEMGKKKCECYWSHVHQSAAFGPFTVCNQGETRPNEDMVVRDLTVTYQKESRAVTQYQFLSWPDHDVPYEAAGVLDLLEKARDSQGTHTSPLLIHCSTDRRSDGH
;
A
#
# COMPACT_ATOMS: atom_id res chain seq x y z
N MET A 1 14.54 -0.99 -20.21
CA MET A 1 13.92 0.15 -20.94
C MET A 1 13.16 -0.27 -22.20
N GLU A 2 13.69 -1.12 -23.09
CA GLU A 2 13.03 -1.48 -24.37
C GLU A 2 11.63 -2.13 -24.24
N LEU A 3 11.43 -3.06 -23.30
CA LEU A 3 10.12 -3.70 -23.08
C LEU A 3 9.01 -2.71 -22.68
N LEU A 4 9.40 -1.65 -21.95
CA LEU A 4 8.47 -0.65 -21.43
C LEU A 4 8.04 0.33 -22.51
N THR A 5 8.99 0.77 -23.33
CA THR A 5 8.74 1.58 -24.52
C THR A 5 7.87 0.82 -25.52
N SER A 6 8.13 -0.49 -25.69
CA SER A 6 7.30 -1.36 -26.51
C SER A 6 5.88 -1.50 -25.95
N LEU A 7 5.72 -1.76 -24.64
CA LEU A 7 4.40 -1.89 -24.00
C LEU A 7 3.60 -0.58 -24.12
N MET A 8 4.25 0.57 -23.86
CA MET A 8 3.60 1.87 -23.98
C MET A 8 3.24 2.20 -25.43
N SER A 9 4.07 1.80 -26.39
CA SER A 9 3.75 1.92 -27.81
C SER A 9 2.54 1.06 -28.16
N THR A 10 2.49 -0.19 -27.70
CA THR A 10 1.36 -1.09 -27.92
C THR A 10 0.08 -0.53 -27.31
N LEU A 11 0.11 -0.09 -26.04
CA LEU A 11 -1.06 0.47 -25.37
C LEU A 11 -1.57 1.77 -26.01
N ARG A 12 -0.68 2.61 -26.56
CA ARG A 12 -1.06 3.81 -27.33
C ARG A 12 -1.72 3.48 -28.67
N THR A 13 -1.50 2.27 -29.19
CA THR A 13 -2.12 1.78 -30.44
C THR A 13 -3.40 0.97 -30.21
N VAL A 14 -3.74 0.66 -28.95
CA VAL A 14 -5.00 -0.02 -28.61
C VAL A 14 -6.14 0.99 -28.73
N ASP A 15 -7.20 0.60 -29.42
CA ASP A 15 -8.42 1.41 -29.54
C ASP A 15 -9.04 1.64 -28.15
N PRO A 16 -9.35 2.89 -27.77
CA PRO A 16 -9.92 3.22 -26.46
C PRO A 16 -11.20 2.44 -26.15
N GLY A 17 -12.06 2.17 -27.15
CA GLY A 17 -13.28 1.39 -26.97
C GLY A 17 -13.00 -0.08 -26.61
N THR A 18 -11.93 -0.64 -27.15
CA THR A 18 -11.46 -1.99 -26.80
C THR A 18 -10.94 -2.02 -25.36
N LEU A 19 -10.17 -1.02 -24.94
CA LEU A 19 -9.66 -0.91 -23.56
C LEU A 19 -10.80 -0.75 -22.55
N ASP A 20 -11.80 0.07 -22.87
CA ASP A 20 -13.01 0.23 -22.05
C ASP A 20 -13.80 -1.07 -21.95
N GLN A 21 -13.90 -1.84 -23.04
CA GLN A 21 -14.56 -3.13 -23.03
C GLN A 21 -13.83 -4.13 -22.13
N GLU A 22 -12.49 -4.24 -22.24
CA GLU A 22 -11.68 -5.09 -21.38
C GLU A 22 -11.78 -4.69 -19.90
N TYR A 23 -11.71 -3.39 -19.60
CA TYR A 23 -11.89 -2.87 -18.24
C TYR A 23 -13.27 -3.24 -17.67
N ASN A 24 -14.33 -3.10 -18.48
CA ASN A 24 -15.68 -3.48 -18.08
C ASN A 24 -15.83 -4.99 -17.84
N VAL A 25 -15.13 -5.84 -18.61
CA VAL A 25 -15.07 -7.28 -18.36
C VAL A 25 -14.46 -7.56 -16.99
N VAL A 26 -13.29 -6.99 -16.67
CA VAL A 26 -12.63 -7.17 -15.36
C VAL A 26 -13.51 -6.65 -14.22
N ARG A 27 -14.18 -5.51 -14.42
CA ARG A 27 -15.12 -4.94 -13.43
C ARG A 27 -16.30 -5.88 -13.18
N SER A 28 -16.88 -6.44 -14.24
CA SER A 28 -17.99 -7.39 -14.14
C SER A 28 -17.57 -8.68 -13.43
N GLN A 29 -16.38 -9.21 -13.73
CA GLN A 29 -15.82 -10.37 -13.04
C GLN A 29 -15.58 -10.09 -11.56
N THR A 30 -15.11 -8.89 -11.20
CA THR A 30 -14.96 -8.48 -9.80
C THR A 30 -16.28 -8.50 -9.05
N LEU A 31 -17.38 -8.08 -9.69
CA LEU A 31 -18.73 -8.14 -9.11
C LEU A 31 -19.23 -9.59 -8.94
N LEU A 32 -18.84 -10.50 -9.84
CA LEU A 32 -19.15 -11.92 -9.73
C LEU A 32 -18.34 -12.58 -8.61
N LEU A 33 -17.04 -12.27 -8.48
CA LEU A 33 -16.20 -12.77 -7.40
C LEU A 33 -16.72 -12.36 -6.02
N LYS A 34 -17.28 -11.16 -5.88
CA LYS A 34 -17.96 -10.73 -4.64
C LYS A 34 -19.18 -11.58 -4.27
N ARG A 35 -19.76 -12.30 -5.23
CA ARG A 35 -20.91 -13.20 -5.03
C ARG A 35 -20.50 -14.66 -4.94
N ASP A 36 -19.24 -14.97 -5.25
CA ASP A 36 -18.70 -16.32 -5.14
C ASP A 36 -18.47 -16.64 -3.66
N PRO A 37 -19.12 -17.68 -3.11
CA PRO A 37 -18.98 -18.04 -1.70
C PRO A 37 -17.55 -18.46 -1.31
N SER A 38 -16.67 -18.70 -2.29
CA SER A 38 -15.26 -19.05 -2.07
C SER A 38 -14.39 -17.85 -1.67
N PHE A 39 -14.87 -16.62 -1.87
CA PHE A 39 -14.15 -15.38 -1.54
C PHE A 39 -14.92 -14.60 -0.48
N THR A 40 -14.52 -14.79 0.77
CA THR A 40 -15.19 -14.22 1.95
C THR A 40 -14.44 -13.00 2.47
N THR A 41 -15.15 -12.11 3.18
CA THR A 41 -14.56 -10.94 3.87
C THR A 41 -15.03 -10.89 5.32
N GLU A 42 -15.24 -12.05 5.94
CA GLU A 42 -15.87 -12.20 7.25
C GLU A 42 -15.04 -11.54 8.36
N ASN A 43 -13.71 -11.72 8.34
CA ASN A 43 -12.83 -11.12 9.35
C ASN A 43 -12.90 -9.60 9.31
N GLY A 44 -12.95 -9.01 8.11
CA GLY A 44 -13.08 -7.55 7.96
C GLY A 44 -14.43 -7.00 8.39
N ALA A 45 -15.48 -7.83 8.34
CA ALA A 45 -16.84 -7.48 8.74
C ALA A 45 -17.12 -7.66 10.24
N LEU A 46 -16.22 -8.29 11.01
CA LEU A 46 -16.37 -8.45 12.46
C LEU A 46 -16.49 -7.09 13.16
N LYS A 47 -17.38 -7.02 14.16
CA LYS A 47 -17.73 -5.77 14.86
C LYS A 47 -16.50 -5.04 15.43
N GLU A 48 -15.53 -5.79 15.96
CA GLU A 48 -14.27 -5.27 16.49
C GLU A 48 -13.31 -4.70 15.42
N ASN A 49 -13.42 -5.18 14.17
CA ASN A 49 -12.55 -4.83 13.05
C ASN A 49 -13.11 -3.70 12.18
N ILE A 50 -14.41 -3.40 12.26
CA ILE A 50 -15.05 -2.30 11.49
C ILE A 50 -14.29 -0.97 11.64
N LYS A 51 -13.84 -0.64 12.86
CA LYS A 51 -13.10 0.61 13.14
C LYS A 51 -11.68 0.66 12.55
N LYS A 52 -11.17 -0.48 12.05
CA LYS A 52 -9.87 -0.61 11.40
C LYS A 52 -9.97 -0.51 9.88
N ASN A 53 -11.18 -0.41 9.33
CA ASN A 53 -11.42 -0.24 7.89
C ASN A 53 -11.67 1.22 7.57
N ARG A 54 -10.91 1.77 6.62
CA ARG A 54 -11.10 3.15 6.15
C ARG A 54 -12.44 3.31 5.42
N TYR A 55 -12.82 2.31 4.62
CA TYR A 55 -14.11 2.23 3.94
C TYR A 55 -14.82 0.92 4.27
N LYS A 56 -16.13 0.99 4.52
CA LYS A 56 -16.94 -0.16 4.92
C LYS A 56 -17.07 -1.22 3.82
N ASP A 57 -16.90 -0.82 2.58
CA ASP A 57 -17.09 -1.61 1.36
C ASP A 57 -15.77 -1.99 0.67
N ILE A 58 -14.64 -1.74 1.33
CA ILE A 58 -13.30 -2.16 0.93
C ILE A 58 -12.72 -3.00 2.06
N LEU A 59 -12.94 -4.30 1.98
CA LEU A 59 -12.47 -5.29 2.95
C LEU A 59 -11.51 -6.26 2.26
N PRO A 60 -10.47 -6.76 2.96
CA PRO A 60 -9.59 -7.77 2.41
C PRO A 60 -10.32 -9.12 2.32
N TYR A 61 -10.01 -9.93 1.31
CA TYR A 61 -10.48 -11.30 1.25
C TYR A 61 -9.78 -12.14 2.31
N ASP A 62 -10.54 -13.00 3.01
CA ASP A 62 -10.01 -13.83 4.10
C ASP A 62 -8.91 -14.79 3.62
N GLN A 63 -8.99 -15.21 2.35
CA GLN A 63 -8.07 -16.14 1.70
C GLN A 63 -6.68 -15.55 1.45
N SER A 64 -6.58 -14.21 1.35
CA SER A 64 -5.35 -13.51 1.03
C SER A 64 -4.97 -12.46 2.07
N ARG A 65 -5.79 -12.25 3.12
CA ARG A 65 -5.52 -11.21 4.11
C ARG A 65 -4.19 -11.43 4.80
N VAL A 66 -3.57 -10.35 5.23
CA VAL A 66 -2.42 -10.42 6.13
C VAL A 66 -2.93 -10.71 7.54
N VAL A 67 -2.36 -11.72 8.19
CA VAL A 67 -2.72 -12.13 9.56
C VAL A 67 -1.62 -11.66 10.51
N LEU A 68 -1.96 -10.85 11.51
CA LEU A 68 -1.01 -10.40 12.53
C LEU A 68 -0.90 -11.45 13.65
N SER A 69 0.26 -12.10 13.73
CA SER A 69 0.61 -13.07 14.77
C SER A 69 1.54 -12.48 15.85
N LEU A 70 2.22 -11.36 15.55
CA LEU A 70 3.05 -10.67 16.52
C LEU A 70 2.19 -10.05 17.63
N LEU A 71 2.20 -10.66 18.80
CA LEU A 71 1.52 -10.14 19.99
C LEU A 71 2.28 -8.93 20.54
N THR A 72 1.54 -7.89 20.89
CA THR A 72 2.07 -6.70 21.58
C THR A 72 1.27 -6.48 22.86
N SER A 73 1.83 -5.82 23.87
CA SER A 73 1.21 -5.66 25.19
C SER A 73 -0.22 -5.09 25.15
N ASP A 74 -0.55 -4.36 24.08
CA ASP A 74 -1.76 -3.55 23.99
C ASP A 74 -2.75 -4.04 22.89
N LEU A 75 -2.37 -5.04 22.09
CA LEU A 75 -3.14 -5.48 20.90
C LEU A 75 -3.02 -6.99 20.65
N ASP A 76 -4.15 -7.68 20.78
CA ASP A 76 -4.29 -9.13 20.50
C ASP A 76 -5.03 -9.43 19.18
N SER A 77 -5.46 -8.39 18.46
CA SER A 77 -6.17 -8.56 17.19
C SER A 77 -5.20 -9.01 16.08
N ASP A 78 -5.63 -10.00 15.30
CA ASP A 78 -4.90 -10.54 14.14
C ASP A 78 -5.22 -9.77 12.84
N TYR A 79 -6.06 -8.75 12.92
CA TYR A 79 -6.65 -8.11 11.75
C TYR A 79 -5.95 -6.79 11.39
N ILE A 80 -5.62 -6.69 10.11
CA ILE A 80 -5.30 -5.46 9.40
C ILE A 80 -5.96 -5.53 8.01
N ASN A 81 -6.43 -4.38 7.50
CA ASN A 81 -6.97 -4.30 6.15
C ASN A 81 -5.82 -4.27 5.12
N ALA A 82 -5.29 -5.46 4.84
CA ALA A 82 -4.20 -5.71 3.92
C ALA A 82 -4.36 -7.10 3.29
N SER A 83 -3.80 -7.30 2.09
CA SER A 83 -3.80 -8.58 1.39
C SER A 83 -2.46 -8.83 0.69
N PHE A 84 -2.05 -10.09 0.66
CA PHE A 84 -0.94 -10.55 -0.17
C PHE A 84 -1.35 -10.57 -1.63
N ILE A 85 -0.46 -10.10 -2.50
CA ILE A 85 -0.60 -10.21 -3.94
C ILE A 85 0.58 -11.03 -4.49
N LYS A 86 0.25 -12.05 -5.28
CA LYS A 86 1.22 -12.93 -5.92
C LYS A 86 1.92 -12.19 -7.05
N GLY A 87 3.25 -12.34 -7.12
CA GLY A 87 4.02 -11.91 -8.29
C GLY A 87 3.96 -12.95 -9.42
N VAL A 88 4.61 -12.64 -10.55
CA VAL A 88 4.70 -13.52 -11.74
C VAL A 88 5.28 -14.90 -11.42
N ALA A 89 6.19 -14.98 -10.43
CA ALA A 89 6.80 -16.24 -9.98
C ALA A 89 6.01 -16.96 -8.86
N SER A 90 4.75 -16.60 -8.63
CA SER A 90 3.83 -17.23 -7.64
C SER A 90 4.17 -17.05 -6.16
N ASP A 91 5.31 -16.46 -5.80
CA ASP A 91 5.59 -16.01 -4.43
C ASP A 91 4.79 -14.73 -4.11
N SER A 92 4.31 -14.61 -2.87
CA SER A 92 3.64 -13.41 -2.33
C SER A 92 4.61 -12.23 -2.27
N LYS A 93 4.84 -11.57 -3.41
CA LYS A 93 5.84 -10.50 -3.56
C LYS A 93 5.38 -9.14 -3.06
N TYR A 94 4.08 -8.93 -2.88
CA TYR A 94 3.53 -7.64 -2.50
C TYR A 94 2.52 -7.77 -1.38
N ILE A 95 2.42 -6.73 -0.57
CA ILE A 95 1.28 -6.50 0.32
C ILE A 95 0.60 -5.23 -0.16
N ALA A 96 -0.68 -5.32 -0.51
CA ALA A 96 -1.52 -4.15 -0.71
C ALA A 96 -2.32 -3.89 0.57
N CYS A 97 -2.29 -2.67 1.08
CA CYS A 97 -3.09 -2.29 2.23
C CYS A 97 -3.72 -0.91 2.08
N GLN A 98 -4.72 -0.62 2.91
CA GLN A 98 -5.25 0.74 3.03
C GLN A 98 -4.22 1.67 3.68
N ALA A 99 -4.36 2.98 3.45
CA ALA A 99 -3.65 3.99 4.23
C ALA A 99 -4.05 3.89 5.72
N PRO A 100 -3.07 3.79 6.65
CA PRO A 100 -3.35 3.57 8.06
C PRO A 100 -4.25 4.65 8.65
N LEU A 101 -5.08 4.25 9.61
CA LEU A 101 -5.91 5.11 10.45
C LEU A 101 -5.22 5.31 11.80
N SER A 102 -5.64 6.31 12.56
CA SER A 102 -5.23 6.45 13.97
C SER A 102 -5.51 5.18 14.79
N SER A 103 -6.58 4.45 14.48
CA SER A 103 -6.96 3.18 15.11
C SER A 103 -6.14 1.97 14.66
N SER A 104 -5.35 2.08 13.57
CA SER A 104 -4.66 0.95 12.93
C SER A 104 -3.17 1.22 12.64
N VAL A 105 -2.63 2.39 13.00
CA VAL A 105 -1.22 2.73 12.72
C VAL A 105 -0.25 1.81 13.46
N THR A 106 -0.60 1.36 14.67
CA THR A 106 0.19 0.36 15.39
C THR A 106 0.15 -0.99 14.67
N ASP A 107 -1.02 -1.42 14.19
CA ASP A 107 -1.16 -2.65 13.41
C ASP A 107 -0.36 -2.60 12.10
N PHE A 108 -0.27 -1.43 11.47
CA PHE A 108 0.55 -1.19 10.29
C PHE A 108 2.04 -1.43 10.58
N TRP A 109 2.57 -0.90 11.70
CA TRP A 109 3.95 -1.19 12.11
C TRP A 109 4.16 -2.64 12.58
N ARG A 110 3.17 -3.27 13.22
CA ARG A 110 3.19 -4.71 13.54
C ARG A 110 3.36 -5.54 12.26
N MET A 111 2.60 -5.22 11.21
CA MET A 111 2.70 -5.88 9.90
C MET A 111 4.08 -5.73 9.29
N ILE A 112 4.62 -4.50 9.26
CA ILE A 112 5.95 -4.20 8.71
C ILE A 112 7.02 -5.02 9.44
N TRP A 113 6.99 -5.03 10.77
CA TRP A 113 7.95 -5.77 11.58
C TRP A 113 7.84 -7.29 11.37
N GLN A 114 6.62 -7.82 11.43
CA GLN A 114 6.37 -9.25 11.30
C GLN A 114 6.83 -9.81 9.94
N HIS A 115 6.60 -9.07 8.86
CA HIS A 115 6.94 -9.50 7.50
C HIS A 115 8.29 -8.98 7.01
N ASP A 116 9.07 -8.37 7.90
CA ASP A 116 10.40 -7.84 7.60
C ASP A 116 10.41 -6.90 6.40
N ILE A 117 9.38 -6.04 6.31
CA ILE A 117 9.19 -5.13 5.19
C ILE A 117 10.33 -4.12 5.16
N LYS A 118 11.07 -4.13 4.05
CA LYS A 118 12.19 -3.21 3.81
C LYS A 118 11.76 -1.97 3.06
N VAL A 119 10.79 -2.08 2.15
CA VAL A 119 10.37 -0.98 1.28
C VAL A 119 8.87 -0.77 1.36
N ILE A 120 8.48 0.50 1.56
CA ILE A 120 7.10 0.98 1.60
C ILE A 120 6.90 1.93 0.41
N VAL A 121 5.84 1.71 -0.37
CA VAL A 121 5.37 2.61 -1.42
C VAL A 121 4.03 3.21 -0.98
N MET A 122 4.02 4.52 -0.79
CA MET A 122 2.85 5.33 -0.42
C MET A 122 2.42 6.15 -1.63
N ALA A 123 1.26 5.81 -2.20
CA ALA A 123 0.72 6.44 -3.41
C ALA A 123 -0.44 7.39 -3.09
N CYS A 124 -0.33 8.17 -2.01
CA CYS A 124 -1.31 9.20 -1.64
C CYS A 124 -0.65 10.30 -0.79
N ARG A 125 -1.33 11.45 -0.66
CA ARG A 125 -0.96 12.48 0.31
C ARG A 125 -1.66 12.22 1.64
N GLU A 126 -1.17 12.84 2.70
CA GLU A 126 -1.81 12.79 4.03
C GLU A 126 -3.19 13.46 4.01
N ILE A 127 -3.28 14.57 3.27
CA ILE A 127 -4.49 15.37 3.11
C ILE A 127 -4.69 15.66 1.62
N GLU A 128 -5.88 15.37 1.12
CA GLU A 128 -6.30 15.67 -0.25
C GLU A 128 -7.66 16.36 -0.22
N MET A 129 -7.79 17.49 -0.92
CA MET A 129 -9.01 18.32 -0.94
C MET A 129 -9.56 18.61 0.48
N GLY A 130 -8.68 18.85 1.45
CA GLY A 130 -9.04 19.13 2.85
C GLY A 130 -9.48 17.92 3.67
N LYS A 131 -9.46 16.70 3.11
CA LYS A 131 -9.81 15.46 3.82
C LYS A 131 -8.56 14.66 4.16
N LYS A 132 -8.52 14.11 5.38
CA LYS A 132 -7.43 13.24 5.83
C LYS A 132 -7.48 11.88 5.13
N LYS A 133 -6.51 11.59 4.28
CA LYS A 133 -6.39 10.38 3.47
C LYS A 133 -5.43 9.35 4.06
N CYS A 134 -4.44 9.78 4.84
CA CYS A 134 -3.51 8.89 5.53
C CYS A 134 -3.19 9.43 6.92
N GLU A 135 -3.11 8.54 7.93
CA GLU A 135 -2.47 8.89 9.19
C GLU A 135 -0.95 8.98 8.98
N CYS A 136 -0.29 9.99 9.55
CA CYS A 136 1.16 10.06 9.50
C CYS A 136 1.75 8.97 10.40
N TYR A 137 2.51 8.05 9.81
CA TYR A 137 3.08 6.90 10.50
C TYR A 137 4.61 6.99 10.62
N TRP A 138 5.20 8.15 10.33
CA TRP A 138 6.63 8.42 10.44
C TRP A 138 6.88 9.68 11.29
N SER A 139 8.11 9.90 11.70
CA SER A 139 8.53 11.11 12.43
C SER A 139 9.12 12.17 11.49
N HIS A 140 9.26 13.39 11.98
CA HIS A 140 10.07 14.41 11.29
C HIS A 140 11.54 13.99 11.22
N VAL A 141 12.26 14.56 10.25
CA VAL A 141 13.69 14.32 10.01
C VAL A 141 14.50 14.47 11.30
N HIS A 142 15.35 13.48 11.58
CA HIS A 142 16.18 13.33 12.78
C HIS A 142 15.41 13.28 14.11
N GLN A 143 14.12 12.98 14.07
CA GLN A 143 13.29 12.76 15.25
C GLN A 143 12.79 11.32 15.30
N SER A 144 12.26 10.93 16.46
CA SER A 144 11.61 9.64 16.66
C SER A 144 10.15 9.82 17.09
N ALA A 145 9.29 8.92 16.63
CA ALA A 145 7.89 8.83 17.04
C ALA A 145 7.57 7.40 17.49
N ALA A 146 6.72 7.27 18.50
CA ALA A 146 6.28 5.98 19.02
C ALA A 146 4.91 5.60 18.42
N PHE A 147 4.80 4.35 17.97
CA PHE A 147 3.58 3.75 17.47
C PHE A 147 3.35 2.42 18.20
N GLY A 148 2.66 2.48 19.34
CA GLY A 148 2.64 1.37 20.29
C GLY A 148 4.07 1.04 20.75
N PRO A 149 4.52 -0.23 20.66
CA PRO A 149 5.87 -0.61 21.11
C PRO A 149 6.96 -0.34 20.06
N PHE A 150 6.61 0.17 18.87
CA PHE A 150 7.56 0.47 17.81
C PHE A 150 8.04 1.92 17.93
N THR A 151 9.35 2.13 17.93
CA THR A 151 9.95 3.47 17.82
C THR A 151 10.46 3.64 16.40
N VAL A 152 9.96 4.64 15.69
CA VAL A 152 10.35 4.93 14.30
C VAL A 152 11.13 6.22 14.28
N CYS A 153 12.37 6.15 13.82
CA CYS A 153 13.25 7.29 13.61
C CYS A 153 13.36 7.59 12.11
N ASN A 154 13.21 8.85 11.74
CA ASN A 154 13.46 9.31 10.37
C ASN A 154 14.92 9.79 10.28
N GLN A 155 15.74 9.01 9.60
CA GLN A 155 17.17 9.27 9.46
C GLN A 155 17.46 10.35 8.42
N GLY A 156 16.55 10.55 7.46
CA GLY A 156 16.73 11.53 6.40
C GLY A 156 15.60 11.50 5.38
N GLU A 157 15.42 12.62 4.70
CA GLU A 157 14.49 12.78 3.59
C GLU A 157 15.21 13.31 2.36
N THR A 158 14.91 12.74 1.20
CA THR A 158 15.38 13.22 -0.10
C THR A 158 14.20 13.44 -1.05
N ARG A 159 14.40 14.34 -2.02
CA ARG A 159 13.42 14.65 -3.07
C ARG A 159 14.08 14.48 -4.43
N PRO A 160 14.05 13.26 -5.00
CA PRO A 160 14.67 13.01 -6.30
C PRO A 160 14.05 13.81 -7.44
N ASN A 161 12.76 14.17 -7.31
CA ASN A 161 12.00 15.02 -8.22
C ASN A 161 10.84 15.70 -7.46
N GLU A 162 10.02 16.50 -8.16
CA GLU A 162 8.87 17.21 -7.57
C GLU A 162 7.75 16.26 -7.11
N ASP A 163 7.67 15.07 -7.71
CA ASP A 163 6.59 14.13 -7.54
C ASP A 163 6.85 13.12 -6.41
N MET A 164 8.04 13.11 -5.80
CA MET A 164 8.42 12.05 -4.89
C MET A 164 9.25 12.52 -3.70
N VAL A 165 8.94 11.95 -2.54
CA VAL A 165 9.74 12.04 -1.32
C VAL A 165 10.21 10.65 -0.95
N VAL A 166 11.50 10.51 -0.65
CA VAL A 166 12.08 9.26 -0.14
C VAL A 166 12.53 9.48 1.28
N ARG A 167 12.13 8.61 2.19
CA ARG A 167 12.49 8.66 3.61
C ARG A 167 13.28 7.42 3.99
N ASP A 168 14.39 7.63 4.66
CA ASP A 168 15.16 6.57 5.30
C ASP A 168 14.72 6.45 6.75
N LEU A 169 14.01 5.38 7.06
CA LEU A 169 13.45 5.14 8.38
C LEU A 169 14.24 4.03 9.08
N THR A 170 14.29 4.11 10.39
CA THR A 170 14.71 3.01 11.25
C THR A 170 13.56 2.70 12.20
N VAL A 171 13.05 1.48 12.14
CA VAL A 171 12.08 0.98 13.12
C VAL A 171 12.82 0.15 14.15
N THR A 172 12.55 0.43 15.43
CA THR A 172 13.10 -0.29 16.57
C THR A 172 11.97 -0.91 17.36
N TYR A 173 12.10 -2.20 17.65
CA TYR A 173 11.20 -2.93 18.53
C TYR A 173 12.04 -3.82 19.45
N GLN A 174 11.79 -3.71 20.76
CA GLN A 174 12.63 -4.33 21.79
C GLN A 174 14.11 -3.90 21.66
N LYS A 175 15.01 -4.83 21.34
CA LYS A 175 16.45 -4.59 21.21
C LYS A 175 16.96 -4.66 19.77
N GLU A 176 16.05 -4.78 18.81
CA GLU A 176 16.37 -4.90 17.39
C GLU A 176 15.94 -3.65 16.64
N SER A 177 16.73 -3.26 15.63
CA SER A 177 16.45 -2.15 14.73
C SER A 177 16.55 -2.61 13.30
N ARG A 178 15.66 -2.14 12.44
CA ARG A 178 15.60 -2.48 11.01
C ARG A 178 15.47 -1.21 10.18
N ALA A 179 16.19 -1.16 9.06
CA ALA A 179 16.11 -0.06 8.11
C ALA A 179 14.91 -0.28 7.18
N VAL A 180 14.13 0.78 6.96
CA VAL A 180 12.96 0.78 6.08
C VAL A 180 13.02 2.01 5.19
N THR A 181 12.93 1.83 3.88
CA THR A 181 12.86 2.95 2.93
C THR A 181 11.42 3.17 2.53
N GLN A 182 10.92 4.39 2.72
CA GLN A 182 9.58 4.77 2.32
C GLN A 182 9.64 5.71 1.11
N TYR A 183 8.96 5.33 0.04
CA TYR A 183 8.73 6.16 -1.13
C TYR A 183 7.32 6.73 -1.06
N GLN A 184 7.17 8.05 -1.01
CA GLN A 184 5.90 8.73 -1.11
C GLN A 184 5.78 9.42 -2.46
N PHE A 185 4.82 8.99 -3.27
CA PHE A 185 4.49 9.61 -4.54
C PHE A 185 3.37 10.64 -4.34
N LEU A 186 3.66 11.90 -4.68
CA LEU A 186 2.84 13.07 -4.39
C LEU A 186 1.93 13.48 -5.56
N SER A 187 2.25 13.06 -6.77
CA SER A 187 1.57 13.52 -8.00
C SER A 187 0.59 12.49 -8.55
N TRP A 188 0.08 11.61 -7.68
CA TRP A 188 -1.09 10.79 -7.99
C TRP A 188 -2.34 11.52 -7.47
N PRO A 189 -3.13 12.16 -8.33
CA PRO A 189 -4.42 12.74 -7.92
C PRO A 189 -5.42 11.63 -7.54
N ASP A 190 -6.14 11.79 -6.42
CA ASP A 190 -7.17 10.85 -5.90
C ASP A 190 -8.24 10.41 -6.95
N HIS A 191 -8.40 11.13 -8.07
CA HIS A 191 -9.43 10.88 -9.09
C HIS A 191 -8.90 10.85 -10.54
N ASP A 192 -7.59 10.88 -10.76
CA ASP A 192 -7.01 10.88 -12.11
C ASP A 192 -5.77 9.99 -12.18
N VAL A 193 -5.22 9.79 -13.38
CA VAL A 193 -3.89 9.19 -13.54
C VAL A 193 -2.82 10.27 -13.40
N PRO A 194 -1.60 9.93 -12.96
CA PRO A 194 -0.47 10.84 -13.11
C PRO A 194 -0.36 11.29 -14.57
N TYR A 195 -0.18 12.60 -14.78
CA TYR A 195 -0.10 13.20 -16.12
C TYR A 195 1.00 12.56 -16.99
N GLU A 196 2.04 12.03 -16.34
CA GLU A 196 3.15 11.34 -17.00
C GLU A 196 3.42 9.98 -16.34
N ALA A 197 3.44 8.92 -17.15
CA ALA A 197 3.77 7.57 -16.68
C ALA A 197 5.22 7.46 -16.16
N ALA A 198 6.11 8.37 -16.57
CA ALA A 198 7.52 8.34 -16.24
C ALA A 198 7.77 8.37 -14.71
N GLY A 199 7.04 9.19 -13.96
CA GLY A 199 7.20 9.29 -12.50
C GLY A 199 6.85 8.00 -11.76
N VAL A 200 5.80 7.30 -12.21
CA VAL A 200 5.41 5.99 -11.64
C VAL A 200 6.44 4.92 -11.95
N LEU A 201 7.03 4.97 -13.14
CA LEU A 201 8.05 4.01 -13.57
C LEU A 201 9.37 4.20 -12.80
N ASP A 202 9.80 5.45 -12.62
CA ASP A 202 10.95 5.82 -11.79
C ASP A 202 10.77 5.36 -10.34
N LEU A 203 9.57 5.55 -9.77
CA LEU A 203 9.20 5.04 -8.46
C LEU A 203 9.36 3.52 -8.36
N LEU A 204 8.83 2.78 -9.34
CA LEU A 204 8.89 1.31 -9.36
C LEU A 204 10.32 0.79 -9.53
N GLU A 205 11.14 1.44 -10.34
CA GLU A 205 12.56 1.10 -10.52
C GLU A 205 13.34 1.33 -9.22
N LYS A 206 13.22 2.52 -8.62
CA LYS A 206 13.88 2.83 -7.35
C LYS A 206 13.43 1.93 -6.19
N ALA A 207 12.13 1.64 -6.10
CA ALA A 207 11.61 0.74 -5.07
C ALA A 207 12.18 -0.68 -5.22
N ARG A 208 12.34 -1.17 -6.47
CA ARG A 208 12.97 -2.46 -6.75
C ARG A 208 14.46 -2.46 -6.45
N ASP A 209 15.18 -1.39 -6.78
CA ASP A 209 16.60 -1.25 -6.48
C ASP A 209 16.86 -1.24 -4.98
N SER A 210 16.05 -0.49 -4.22
CA SER A 210 16.10 -0.49 -2.76
C SER A 210 15.72 -1.82 -2.14
N GLN A 211 14.78 -2.56 -2.76
CA GLN A 211 14.49 -3.93 -2.34
C GLN A 211 15.72 -4.83 -2.54
N GLY A 212 16.38 -4.73 -3.71
CA GLY A 212 17.57 -5.49 -4.05
C GLY A 212 17.32 -7.00 -3.99
N THR A 213 18.14 -7.73 -3.24
CA THR A 213 17.99 -9.18 -3.02
C THR A 213 17.09 -9.53 -1.82
N HIS A 214 16.47 -8.54 -1.18
CA HIS A 214 15.64 -8.76 0.00
C HIS A 214 14.34 -9.48 -0.37
N THR A 215 14.06 -10.60 0.31
CA THR A 215 12.95 -11.50 -0.04
C THR A 215 11.61 -11.10 0.57
N SER A 216 11.58 -10.11 1.46
CA SER A 216 10.31 -9.64 2.03
C SER A 216 9.38 -9.02 0.97
N PRO A 217 8.06 -8.99 1.22
CA PRO A 217 7.14 -8.34 0.32
C PRO A 217 7.43 -6.82 0.18
N LEU A 218 7.13 -6.26 -0.99
CA LEU A 218 7.04 -4.82 -1.15
C LEU A 218 5.67 -4.36 -0.60
N LEU A 219 5.66 -3.47 0.38
CA LEU A 219 4.42 -2.93 0.93
C LEU A 219 3.95 -1.74 0.09
N ILE A 220 2.72 -1.79 -0.41
CA ILE A 220 2.10 -0.73 -1.20
C ILE A 220 0.80 -0.30 -0.53
N HIS A 221 0.61 1.00 -0.33
CA HIS A 221 -0.66 1.53 0.17
C HIS A 221 -1.03 2.88 -0.47
N CYS A 222 -2.32 3.15 -0.42
CA CYS A 222 -2.95 4.37 -0.93
C CYS A 222 -4.16 4.72 -0.05
N SER A 223 -4.74 5.89 -0.27
CA SER A 223 -5.94 6.37 0.43
C SER A 223 -7.14 5.45 0.26
N THR A 224 -7.17 4.61 -0.80
CA THR A 224 -8.28 3.74 -1.23
C THR A 224 -9.54 4.52 -1.64
N ASP A 225 -9.42 5.64 -2.34
CA ASP A 225 -10.55 6.13 -3.14
C ASP A 225 -10.72 5.21 -4.36
N ARG A 226 -11.86 4.50 -4.43
CA ARG A 226 -12.31 4.01 -5.75
C ARG A 226 -12.48 5.24 -6.63
N ARG A 227 -12.18 5.10 -7.93
CA ARG A 227 -12.85 5.93 -8.94
C ARG A 227 -14.35 5.76 -8.71
N SER A 228 -14.97 6.71 -8.02
CA SER A 228 -16.38 6.96 -8.15
C SER A 228 -16.53 7.52 -9.55
N ASP A 229 -16.64 6.62 -10.53
CA ASP A 229 -17.20 7.00 -11.82
C ASP A 229 -18.55 7.65 -11.48
N GLY A 230 -18.61 8.97 -11.66
CA GLY A 230 -19.83 9.73 -11.46
C GLY A 230 -20.95 9.07 -12.24
N HIS A 231 -22.11 8.99 -11.61
CA HIS A 231 -23.36 8.88 -12.36
C HIS A 231 -23.52 10.09 -13.27
#